data_AF-A0AAV0XM71-F1
#
_entry.id   AF-A0AAV0XM71-F1
#
_cell.length_a   1.000
_cell.length_b   1.000
_cell.length_c   1.000
_cell.angle_alpha   90.00
_cell.angle_beta   90.00
_cell.angle_gamma   90.00
#
_symmetry.space_group_name_H-M   'P 1'
#
loop_
_entity.id
_entity.type
_entity.pdbx_description
1 polymer ?
#
loop_
_entity_poly.entity_id
_entity_poly.type
_entity_poly.pdbx_seq_one_letter_code
_entity_poly.pdbx_strand_id
1 'polypeptide(L)'
;MDTLPVNQRVFAVTTFIECKSIITVQRNFRRQFNIPVGGNVPSRNSILDWYHKFQNTGSVLTTYKGSQKSVRTPENIERVRQAIDQSPQRSARRHSQSLNLFITIKNNVYVE
;
A
#
# COMPACT_ATOMS: atom_id res chain seq x y z
N MET A 1 -4.71 5.65 8.93
CA MET A 1 -3.77 6.66 8.41
C MET A 1 -4.59 7.82 7.91
N ASP A 2 -4.31 9.04 8.34
CA ASP A 2 -5.16 10.20 8.06
C ASP A 2 -5.26 10.43 6.55
N THR A 3 -6.48 10.44 6.00
CA THR A 3 -6.77 10.61 4.57
C THR A 3 -6.68 12.08 4.15
N LEU A 4 -5.58 12.75 4.52
CA LEU A 4 -5.37 14.16 4.20
C LEU A 4 -4.89 14.32 2.74
N PRO A 5 -5.34 15.36 2.04
CA PRO A 5 -4.83 15.76 0.72
C PRO A 5 -3.31 15.99 0.71
N VAL A 6 -2.68 15.76 -0.44
CA VAL A 6 -1.21 15.81 -0.58
C VAL A 6 -0.63 17.18 -0.20
N ASN A 7 -1.27 18.27 -0.63
CA ASN A 7 -0.87 19.63 -0.29
C ASN A 7 -0.84 19.86 1.24
N GLN A 8 -1.81 19.31 1.96
CA GLN A 8 -1.85 19.39 3.42
C GLN A 8 -0.70 18.60 4.07
N ARG A 9 -0.36 17.43 3.53
CA ARG A 9 0.80 16.64 3.99
C ARG A 9 2.12 17.36 3.73
N VAL A 10 2.27 17.97 2.56
CA VAL A 10 3.45 18.79 2.22
C VAL A 10 3.59 19.93 3.21
N PHE A 11 2.51 20.64 3.52
CA PHE A 11 2.53 21.70 4.52
C PHE A 11 2.95 21.19 5.90
N ALA A 12 2.43 20.03 6.33
CA ALA A 12 2.79 19.44 7.61
C ALA A 12 4.28 19.06 7.69
N VAL A 13 4.82 18.45 6.63
CA VAL A 13 6.24 18.06 6.57
C VAL A 13 7.16 19.28 6.50
N THR A 14 6.86 20.27 5.67
CA THR A 14 7.66 21.51 5.55
C THR A 14 7.69 22.28 6.86
N THR A 15 6.53 22.47 7.50
CA THR A 15 6.45 23.11 8.82
C THR A 15 7.23 22.31 9.88
N PHE A 16 7.18 20.97 9.83
CA PHE A 16 7.93 20.13 10.76
C PHE A 16 9.44 20.25 10.59
N ILE A 17 9.92 20.38 9.35
CA ILE A 17 11.35 20.59 9.04
C ILE A 17 11.83 21.90 9.69
N GLU A 18 11.02 22.96 9.61
CA GLU A 18 11.34 24.27 10.17
C GLU A 18 11.35 24.27 11.70
N CYS A 19 10.28 23.78 12.32
CA CYS A 19 10.08 23.97 13.76
C CYS A 19 10.44 22.76 14.62
N LYS A 20 10.62 21.57 14.02
CA LYS A 20 10.89 20.27 14.68
C LYS A 20 9.94 19.94 15.85
N SER A 21 8.72 20.48 15.81
CA SER A 21 7.75 20.39 16.90
C SER A 21 6.36 20.03 16.38
N ILE A 22 5.89 18.85 16.79
CA ILE A 22 4.58 18.32 16.38
C ILE A 22 3.43 19.24 16.80
N ILE A 23 3.47 19.78 18.02
CA ILE A 23 2.41 20.66 18.53
C ILE A 23 2.35 21.95 17.72
N THR A 24 3.50 22.52 17.37
CA THR A 24 3.58 23.72 16.53
C THR A 24 3.04 23.45 15.13
N VAL A 25 3.39 22.31 14.52
CA VAL A 25 2.83 21.88 13.22
C VAL A 25 1.31 21.79 13.30
N GLN A 26 0.74 21.12 14.30
CA GLN A 26 -0.71 20.98 14.43
C GLN A 26 -1.42 22.33 14.63
N ARG A 27 -0.83 23.25 15.38
CA ARG A 27 -1.36 24.62 15.58
C ARG A 27 -1.33 25.41 14.27
N ASN A 28 -0.21 25.40 13.56
CA ASN A 28 -0.06 26.10 12.28
C ASN A 28 -0.98 25.49 11.22
N PHE A 29 -1.11 24.16 11.19
CA PHE A 29 -2.01 23.43 10.30
C PHE A 29 -3.46 23.83 10.50
N ARG A 30 -3.93 23.91 11.75
CA ARG A 30 -5.29 24.40 12.06
C ARG A 30 -5.52 25.81 11.54
N ARG A 31 -4.55 26.71 11.72
CA ARG A 31 -4.62 28.10 11.28
C ARG A 31 -4.61 28.24 9.75
N GLN A 32 -3.75 27.47 9.08
CA GLN A 32 -3.58 27.52 7.62
C GLN A 32 -4.82 27.03 6.87
N PHE A 33 -5.48 25.99 7.39
CA PHE A 33 -6.62 25.33 6.73
C PHE A 33 -7.96 25.62 7.40
N ASN A 34 -8.03 26.62 8.29
CA ASN A 34 -9.23 27.04 9.02
C ASN A 34 -10.02 25.86 9.63
N ILE A 35 -9.32 24.94 10.28
CA ILE A 35 -9.92 23.70 10.78
C ILE A 35 -10.60 23.96 12.13
N PRO A 36 -11.90 23.63 12.30
CA PRO A 36 -12.62 23.84 13.55
C PRO A 36 -12.07 22.94 14.67
N VAL A 37 -12.47 23.24 15.90
CA VAL A 37 -12.20 22.36 17.06
C VAL A 37 -12.82 20.99 16.81
N GLY A 38 -12.04 19.92 17.02
CA GLY A 38 -12.44 18.54 16.67
C GLY A 38 -12.32 18.19 15.19
N GLY A 39 -11.93 19.13 14.33
CA GLY A 39 -11.66 18.87 12.92
C GLY A 39 -10.41 18.01 12.69
N ASN A 40 -10.27 17.52 11.46
CA ASN A 40 -9.25 16.56 11.09
C ASN A 40 -7.85 17.19 11.03
N VAL A 41 -7.06 16.99 12.08
CA VAL A 41 -5.67 17.47 12.19
C VAL A 41 -4.76 16.24 12.22
N PRO A 42 -3.64 16.24 11.49
CA PRO A 42 -2.77 15.08 11.43
C PRO A 42 -2.26 14.69 12.82
N SER A 43 -2.30 13.40 13.10
CA SER A 43 -1.74 12.85 14.33
C SER A 43 -0.20 12.94 14.32
N ARG A 44 0.41 12.80 15.51
CA ARG A 44 1.87 12.72 15.66
C ARG A 44 2.49 11.68 14.71
N ASN A 45 1.90 10.49 14.65
CA ASN A 45 2.43 9.38 13.86
C ASN A 45 2.33 9.70 12.36
N SER A 46 1.21 10.24 11.90
CA SER A 46 1.06 10.67 10.50
C SER A 46 2.13 11.68 10.08
N ILE A 47 2.42 12.68 10.93
CA ILE A 47 3.44 13.70 10.65
C ILE A 47 4.83 13.06 10.54
N LEU A 48 5.20 12.19 11.50
CA LEU A 48 6.50 11.51 11.50
C LEU A 48 6.63 10.54 10.33
N ASP A 49 5.58 9.78 10.01
CA ASP A 49 5.57 8.85 8.88
C ASP A 49 5.79 9.60 7.56
N TRP A 50 5.11 10.73 7.35
CA TRP A 50 5.33 11.54 6.15
C TRP A 50 6.72 12.16 6.12
N TYR A 51 7.22 12.64 7.26
CA TYR A 51 8.58 13.18 7.36
C TYR A 51 9.63 12.12 7.02
N HIS A 52 9.57 10.93 7.62
CA HIS A 52 10.51 9.84 7.32
C HIS A 52 10.40 9.39 5.87
N LYS A 53 9.18 9.30 5.33
CA LYS A 53 8.98 8.95 3.92
C LYS A 53 9.58 9.99 2.99
N PHE A 54 9.40 11.26 3.31
CA PHE A 54 9.98 12.37 2.56
C PHE A 54 11.52 12.33 2.61
N GLN A 55 12.12 12.09 3.78
CA GLN A 55 13.58 11.94 3.91
C GLN A 55 14.13 10.76 3.08
N ASN A 56 13.42 9.63 3.06
CA ASN A 56 13.90 8.42 2.40
C ASN A 56 13.66 8.39 0.88
N THR A 57 12.57 8.99 0.39
CA THR A 57 12.12 8.85 -1.01
C THR A 57 11.85 10.19 -1.69
N GLY A 58 11.91 11.31 -0.98
CA GLY A 58 11.53 12.62 -1.49
C GLY A 58 10.02 12.81 -1.71
N SER A 59 9.20 11.85 -1.28
CA SER A 59 7.76 11.83 -1.55
C SER A 59 6.93 11.72 -0.28
N VAL A 60 5.86 12.51 -0.21
CA VAL A 60 4.83 12.42 0.84
C VAL A 60 3.61 11.59 0.42
N LEU A 61 3.63 11.04 -0.80
CA LEU A 61 2.53 10.22 -1.32
C LEU A 61 2.51 8.87 -0.64
N THR A 62 1.33 8.39 -0.27
CA THR A 62 1.17 6.98 0.11
C THR A 62 1.19 6.16 -1.17
N THR A 63 2.29 5.45 -1.44
CA THR A 63 2.31 4.38 -2.42
C THR A 63 1.43 3.28 -1.89
N TYR A 64 0.26 3.10 -2.51
CA TYR A 64 -0.54 1.90 -2.30
C TYR A 64 0.29 0.73 -2.84
N LYS A 65 1.01 0.06 -1.95
CA LYS A 65 1.51 -1.27 -2.23
C LYS A 65 0.26 -2.14 -2.21
N GLY A 66 -0.37 -2.30 -3.36
CA GLY A 66 -1.44 -3.28 -3.51
C GLY A 66 -0.97 -4.60 -2.89
N SER A 67 -1.92 -5.35 -2.31
CA SER A 67 -1.63 -6.67 -1.77
C SER A 67 -0.78 -7.41 -2.79
N GLN A 68 0.46 -7.76 -2.44
CA GLN A 68 1.36 -8.54 -3.28
C GLN A 68 0.77 -9.94 -3.41
N LYS A 69 -0.31 -10.09 -4.17
CA LYS A 69 -0.90 -11.39 -4.51
C LYS A 69 -0.18 -11.92 -5.74
N SER A 70 1.12 -12.17 -5.60
CA SER A 70 1.84 -12.89 -6.66
C SER A 70 1.57 -14.38 -6.49
N VAL A 71 0.39 -14.82 -6.93
CA VAL A 71 0.15 -16.24 -7.24
C VAL A 71 1.02 -16.66 -8.43
N ARG A 72 1.52 -15.70 -9.23
CA ARG A 72 2.25 -15.90 -10.48
C ARG A 72 3.76 -15.65 -10.34
N THR A 73 4.37 -16.15 -9.28
CA THR A 73 5.84 -16.22 -9.23
C THR A 73 6.34 -17.31 -10.20
N PRO A 74 7.57 -17.24 -10.72
CA PRO A 74 8.14 -18.28 -11.60
C PRO A 74 8.02 -19.68 -11.00
N GLU A 75 8.22 -19.80 -9.69
CA GLU A 75 8.12 -21.05 -8.95
C GLU A 75 6.69 -21.59 -8.95
N ASN A 76 5.68 -20.73 -8.82
CA ASN A 76 4.28 -21.15 -8.85
C ASN A 76 3.84 -21.55 -10.26
N ILE A 77 4.36 -20.89 -11.29
CA ILE A 77 4.12 -21.27 -12.69
C ILE A 77 4.66 -22.68 -12.94
N GLU A 78 5.88 -22.96 -12.49
CA GLU A 78 6.51 -24.26 -12.67
C GLU A 78 5.78 -25.36 -11.90
N ARG A 79 5.36 -25.09 -10.66
CA ARG A 79 4.53 -26.02 -9.88
C ARG A 79 3.20 -26.35 -10.55
N VAL A 80 2.58 -25.38 -11.23
CA VAL A 80 1.34 -25.61 -11.99
C VAL A 80 1.61 -26.45 -13.24
N ARG A 81 2.69 -26.18 -13.98
CA ARG A 81 3.09 -26.98 -15.16
C ARG A 81 3.31 -28.45 -14.79
N GLN A 82 4.13 -28.70 -13.77
CA GLN A 82 4.40 -30.05 -13.29
C GLN A 82 3.13 -30.79 -12.85
N ALA A 83 2.19 -30.10 -12.18
CA ALA A 83 0.93 -30.71 -11.77
C ALA A 83 0.04 -31.10 -12.97
N ILE A 84 0.04 -30.29 -14.03
CA ILE A 84 -0.69 -30.59 -15.27
C ILE A 84 -0.05 -31.79 -15.98
N ASP A 85 1.26 -31.82 -16.12
CA ASP A 85 1.98 -32.92 -16.76
C ASP A 85 1.75 -34.25 -16.01
N GLN A 86 1.72 -34.21 -14.68
CA GLN A 86 1.44 -35.38 -13.85
C GLN A 86 -0.02 -35.86 -13.94
N SER A 87 -0.98 -34.95 -14.16
CA SER A 87 -2.39 -35.33 -14.24
C SER A 87 -3.18 -34.41 -15.19
N PRO A 88 -3.06 -34.65 -16.51
CA PRO A 88 -3.67 -33.79 -17.53
C PRO A 88 -5.19 -33.76 -17.47
N GLN A 89 -5.81 -34.83 -16.97
CA GLN A 89 -7.27 -34.97 -16.90
C GLN A 89 -7.91 -34.28 -15.69
N ARG A 90 -7.13 -33.77 -14.73
CA ARG A 90 -7.69 -33.07 -13.57
C ARG A 90 -8.12 -31.65 -13.96
N SER A 91 -9.25 -31.22 -13.41
CA SER A 91 -9.73 -29.86 -13.60
C SER A 91 -8.81 -28.84 -12.90
N ALA A 92 -8.77 -27.61 -13.43
CA ALA A 92 -8.02 -26.50 -12.84
C ALA A 92 -8.32 -26.29 -11.35
N ARG A 93 -9.58 -26.51 -10.94
CA ARG A 93 -9.99 -26.42 -9.53
C ARG A 93 -9.28 -27.45 -8.64
N ARG A 94 -9.12 -28.69 -9.10
CA ARG A 94 -8.41 -29.73 -8.34
C ARG A 94 -6.91 -29.45 -8.28
N HIS A 95 -6.31 -28.96 -9.36
CA HIS A 95 -4.91 -28.53 -9.37
C HIS A 95 -4.65 -27.36 -8.41
N SER A 96 -5.54 -26.35 -8.41
CA SER A 96 -5.49 -25.24 -7.45
C SER A 96 -5.58 -25.73 -6.00
N GLN A 97 -6.46 -26.70 -5.73
CA GLN A 97 -6.61 -27.31 -4.41
C GLN A 97 -5.34 -28.04 -3.96
N SER A 98 -4.73 -28.86 -4.82
CA SER A 98 -3.48 -29.55 -4.46
C SER A 98 -2.30 -28.59 -4.26
N LEU A 99 -2.30 -27.44 -4.94
CA LEU A 99 -1.19 -26.48 -4.88
C LEU A 99 -1.40 -25.35 -3.85
N ASN A 100 -2.53 -25.33 -3.14
CA ASN A 100 -2.95 -24.27 -2.23
C ASN A 100 -2.97 -22.85 -2.88
N LEU A 101 -3.25 -22.78 -4.18
CA LEU A 101 -3.29 -21.52 -4.94
C LEU A 101 -4.71 -20.98 -5.07
N PHE A 102 -5.31 -20.55 -3.95
CA PHE A 102 -6.75 -20.33 -3.81
C PHE A 102 -7.29 -18.92 -4.13
N ILE A 103 -6.53 -18.06 -4.82
CA ILE A 103 -7.05 -16.75 -5.22
C ILE A 103 -7.26 -16.74 -6.74
N THR A 104 -8.50 -17.05 -7.13
CA THR A 104 -9.09 -16.84 -8.46
C THR A 104 -8.12 -17.05 -9.62
N ILE A 105 -7.89 -18.32 -10.00
CA ILE A 105 -7.47 -18.65 -11.36
C ILE A 105 -8.67 -18.34 -12.26
N LYS A 106 -8.91 -17.05 -12.57
CA LYS A 106 -9.79 -16.67 -13.68
C LYS A 106 -9.04 -17.08 -14.94
N ASN A 107 -9.32 -18.29 -15.41
CA ASN A 107 -9.09 -18.81 -16.77
C ASN A 107 -8.15 -17.97 -17.65
N ASN A 108 -6.85 -17.91 -17.33
CA ASN A 108 -5.87 -17.29 -18.22
C ASN A 108 -4.45 -17.86 -18.07
N VAL A 109 -4.38 -19.17 -17.79
CA VAL A 109 -3.18 -20.00 -18.03
C VAL A 109 -3.38 -20.87 -19.29
N TYR A 110 -4.46 -20.63 -20.05
CA TYR A 110 -4.82 -21.34 -21.29
C TYR A 110 -4.65 -20.45 -22.53
N VAL A 111 -3.54 -19.71 -22.65
CA VAL A 111 -3.24 -19.01 -23.90
C VAL A 111 -1.73 -19.08 -24.12
N GLU A 112 -1.32 -20.04 -24.94
CA GLU A 112 -0.25 -19.85 -25.93
C GLU A 112 -0.87 -19.17 -27.17
#